data_AF-A0A956ANJ9-F1
#
_entry.id   AF-A0A956ANJ9-F1
#
_cell.length_a   1.000
_cell.length_b   1.000
_cell.length_c   1.000
_cell.angle_alpha   90.00
_cell.angle_beta   90.00
_cell.angle_gamma   90.00
#
_symmetry.space_group_name_H-M   'P 1'
#
loop_
_entity.id
_entity.type
_entity.pdbx_description
1 polymer ?
#
loop_
_entity_poly.entity_id
_entity_poly.type
_entity_poly.pdbx_seq_one_letter_code
_entity_poly.pdbx_strand_id
1 'polypeptide(L)'
;MPARPPRHTRAAACSSPAAPRTRLRLPTLGGGGLRTLCCALALAWAAPGCAGSAEPAEAEGAESSSGGEGATASSSGTQTSLADTLELPSTTLIPVPSSGVPRHQMSAALQELWRRVEEASAMSPPEFDGEPTSEAVTAWTEEHFGPWAQARMNMTSAIVGSADAFTPGSAEAGVAGALVGYSLEEFVIAFRGAPIPQEIAADPELLEVFITALTAASEPIARQAGAAYGVCARTLAPLGQESPWVEWAQYCLYRATEVNEVYRLEE
;
A
#
# COMPACT_ATOMS: atom_id res chain seq x y z
N MET A 1 -18.44 -59.54 -57.39
CA MET A 1 -18.54 -58.10 -57.12
C MET A 1 -18.04 -57.84 -55.70
N PRO A 2 -16.90 -57.16 -55.49
CA PRO A 2 -16.37 -56.93 -54.15
C PRO A 2 -17.04 -55.73 -53.49
N ALA A 3 -17.37 -55.87 -52.20
CA ALA A 3 -18.02 -54.86 -51.38
C ALA A 3 -17.07 -53.68 -51.07
N ARG A 4 -17.56 -52.45 -51.25
CA ARG A 4 -16.87 -51.20 -50.90
C ARG A 4 -16.83 -51.02 -49.38
N PRO A 5 -15.69 -50.63 -48.79
CA PRO A 5 -15.64 -50.25 -47.37
C PRO A 5 -16.21 -48.83 -47.15
N PRO A 6 -16.68 -48.52 -45.93
CA PRO A 6 -17.31 -47.24 -45.61
C PRO A 6 -16.27 -46.10 -45.50
N ARG A 7 -16.67 -44.91 -45.99
CA ARG A 7 -15.89 -43.67 -45.90
C ARG A 7 -16.06 -43.07 -44.50
N HIS A 8 -14.95 -42.91 -43.77
CA HIS A 8 -14.92 -42.10 -42.55
C HIS A 8 -14.95 -40.60 -42.91
N THR A 9 -16.00 -39.92 -42.46
CA THR A 9 -16.16 -38.47 -42.55
C THR A 9 -15.23 -37.80 -41.54
N ARG A 10 -14.29 -36.97 -42.02
CA ARG A 10 -13.43 -36.13 -41.17
C ARG A 10 -14.30 -35.08 -40.45
N ALA A 11 -14.27 -35.08 -39.13
CA ALA A 11 -14.80 -34.00 -38.30
C ALA A 11 -13.97 -32.73 -38.53
N ALA A 12 -14.64 -31.62 -38.82
CA ALA A 12 -14.04 -30.30 -38.91
C ALA A 12 -13.64 -29.82 -37.50
N ALA A 13 -12.36 -29.53 -37.32
CA ALA A 13 -11.87 -28.89 -36.11
C ALA A 13 -12.31 -27.42 -36.12
N CYS A 14 -13.18 -27.04 -35.18
CA CYS A 14 -13.45 -25.65 -34.87
C CYS A 14 -12.23 -25.06 -34.16
N SER A 15 -11.45 -24.25 -34.87
CA SER A 15 -10.41 -23.40 -34.29
C SER A 15 -11.07 -22.34 -33.41
N SER A 16 -10.90 -22.46 -32.10
CA SER A 16 -11.28 -21.40 -31.15
C SER A 16 -10.43 -20.15 -31.41
N PRO A 17 -11.02 -18.94 -31.45
CA PRO A 17 -10.24 -17.71 -31.53
C PRO A 17 -9.42 -17.54 -30.26
N ALA A 18 -8.10 -17.42 -30.42
CA ALA A 18 -7.19 -17.14 -29.33
C ALA A 18 -7.58 -15.82 -28.64
N ALA A 19 -7.87 -15.89 -27.34
CA ALA A 19 -8.10 -14.71 -26.53
C ALA A 19 -6.85 -13.80 -26.56
N PRO A 20 -7.02 -12.47 -26.62
CA PRO A 20 -5.89 -11.54 -26.59
C PRO A 20 -5.10 -11.73 -25.29
N ARG A 21 -3.81 -12.07 -25.43
CA ARG A 21 -2.85 -12.10 -24.32
C ARG A 21 -2.54 -10.65 -23.90
N THR A 22 -3.41 -10.06 -23.10
CA THR A 22 -3.13 -8.80 -22.42
C THR A 22 -2.04 -9.08 -21.39
N ARG A 23 -0.77 -8.85 -21.73
CA ARG A 23 0.28 -8.75 -20.72
C ARG A 23 -0.11 -7.54 -19.87
N LEU A 24 -0.51 -7.77 -18.62
CA LEU A 24 -0.49 -6.71 -17.61
C LEU A 24 0.97 -6.27 -17.51
N ARG A 25 1.33 -5.19 -18.21
CA ARG A 25 2.50 -4.42 -17.84
C ARG A 25 2.07 -3.66 -16.60
N LEU A 26 2.44 -4.17 -15.43
CA LEU A 26 2.52 -3.32 -14.25
C LEU A 26 3.35 -2.08 -14.66
N PRO A 27 2.91 -0.86 -14.34
CA PRO A 27 3.69 0.33 -14.65
C PRO A 27 5.06 0.14 -14.00
N THR A 28 6.10 0.02 -14.83
CA THR A 28 7.47 -0.03 -14.35
C THR A 28 7.75 1.30 -13.67
N LEU A 29 7.77 1.30 -12.33
CA LEU A 29 8.31 2.38 -11.53
C LEU A 29 9.79 2.51 -11.90
N GLY A 30 10.09 3.35 -12.89
CA GLY A 30 11.45 3.81 -13.10
C GLY A 30 11.94 4.43 -11.80
N GLY A 31 13.19 4.13 -11.40
CA GLY A 31 13.79 4.49 -10.11
C GLY A 31 13.82 5.98 -9.74
N GLY A 32 13.17 6.86 -10.50
CA GLY A 32 12.91 8.26 -10.15
C GLY A 32 11.74 8.47 -9.18
N GLY A 33 10.72 7.59 -9.17
CA GLY A 33 9.51 7.81 -8.35
C GLY A 33 9.77 7.82 -6.83
N LEU A 34 10.77 7.05 -6.38
CA LEU A 34 11.12 6.95 -4.97
C LEU A 34 11.88 8.19 -4.46
N ARG A 35 12.70 8.80 -5.32
CA ARG A 35 13.30 10.12 -5.04
C ARG A 35 12.24 11.20 -4.99
N THR A 36 11.21 11.12 -5.83
CA THR A 36 10.10 12.08 -5.81
C THR A 36 9.23 11.92 -4.55
N LEU A 37 9.04 10.70 -4.02
CA LEU A 37 8.31 10.49 -2.77
C LEU A 37 9.08 11.00 -1.55
N CYS A 38 10.37 10.67 -1.42
CA CYS A 38 11.22 11.22 -0.36
C CYS A 38 11.36 12.75 -0.48
N CYS A 39 11.48 13.29 -1.70
CA CYS A 39 11.48 14.74 -1.90
C CYS A 39 10.12 15.37 -1.60
N ALA A 40 8.99 14.71 -1.88
CA ALA A 40 7.66 15.25 -1.59
C ALA A 40 7.40 15.32 -0.08
N LEU A 41 7.88 14.33 0.69
CA LEU A 41 7.90 14.42 2.15
C LEU A 41 8.90 15.48 2.64
N ALA A 42 10.13 15.52 2.11
CA ALA A 42 11.07 16.59 2.48
C ALA A 42 10.54 17.99 2.12
N LEU A 43 9.80 18.15 1.01
CA LEU A 43 9.19 19.42 0.59
C LEU A 43 7.93 19.80 1.38
N ALA A 44 7.16 18.81 1.85
CA ALA A 44 6.05 19.06 2.77
C ALA A 44 6.55 19.51 4.16
N TRP A 45 7.77 19.12 4.53
CA TRP A 45 8.40 19.48 5.81
C TRP A 45 9.31 20.71 5.71
N ALA A 46 9.89 21.00 4.55
CA ALA A 46 10.78 22.14 4.30
C ALA A 46 10.06 23.36 3.71
N ALA A 47 8.90 23.73 4.26
CA ALA A 47 8.29 25.04 4.00
C ALA A 47 8.52 26.00 5.19
N PRO A 48 9.75 26.49 5.46
CA PRO A 48 9.88 27.80 6.08
C PRO A 48 9.48 28.83 5.02
N GLY A 49 8.57 29.73 5.40
CA GLY A 49 7.97 30.72 4.52
C GLY A 49 8.94 31.38 3.54
N CYS A 50 8.67 31.20 2.25
CA CYS A 50 9.15 32.11 1.23
C CYS A 50 8.25 33.35 1.27
N ALA A 51 8.42 34.17 2.31
CA ALA A 51 7.85 35.49 2.41
C ALA A 51 8.60 36.41 1.44
N GLY A 52 8.03 36.63 0.26
CA GLY A 52 8.45 37.71 -0.61
C GLY A 52 8.15 39.04 0.06
N SER A 53 9.20 39.82 0.32
CA SER A 53 9.15 41.19 0.83
C SER A 53 8.20 42.05 0.01
N ALA A 54 7.12 42.53 0.65
CA ALA A 54 6.37 43.70 0.21
C ALA A 54 6.61 44.83 1.22
N GLU A 55 6.95 45.98 0.68
CA GLU A 55 7.28 47.25 1.34
C GLU A 55 6.14 47.74 2.27
N PRO A 56 6.44 48.39 3.40
CA PRO A 56 5.43 48.72 4.40
C PRO A 56 4.61 49.94 3.98
N ALA A 57 3.29 49.79 3.97
CA ALA A 57 2.35 50.90 3.95
C ALA A 57 1.99 51.30 5.39
N GLU A 58 2.35 52.54 5.70
CA GLU A 58 2.06 53.29 6.92
C GLU A 58 0.54 53.56 7.01
N ALA A 59 -0.10 53.17 8.11
CA ALA A 59 -1.41 53.66 8.49
C ALA A 59 -1.54 53.71 10.02
N GLU A 60 -1.71 54.93 10.50
CA GLU A 60 -2.00 55.30 11.88
C GLU A 60 -3.42 54.85 12.31
N GLY A 61 -3.58 54.61 13.62
CA GLY A 61 -4.71 55.15 14.37
C GLY A 61 -5.77 54.19 14.92
N ALA A 62 -5.81 54.17 16.26
CA ALA A 62 -7.01 54.23 17.12
C ALA A 62 -7.38 52.99 17.98
N GLU A 63 -7.16 53.20 19.29
CA GLU A 63 -8.12 53.06 20.40
C GLU A 63 -8.58 51.68 20.92
N SER A 64 -7.96 51.30 22.05
CA SER A 64 -8.55 50.92 23.35
C SER A 64 -10.06 50.63 23.45
N SER A 65 -10.42 49.44 23.94
CA SER A 65 -11.54 49.26 24.88
C SER A 65 -11.40 47.97 25.71
N SER A 66 -11.86 48.06 26.96
CA SER A 66 -11.68 47.12 28.06
C SER A 66 -12.84 46.11 28.21
N GLY A 67 -12.52 44.97 28.83
CA GLY A 67 -13.32 44.39 29.93
C GLY A 67 -14.45 43.42 29.56
N GLY A 68 -14.44 42.24 30.19
CA GLY A 68 -15.59 41.34 30.24
C GLY A 68 -15.28 39.95 30.79
N GLU A 69 -15.34 39.79 32.11
CA GLU A 69 -15.40 38.50 32.82
C GLU A 69 -16.67 37.72 32.44
N GLY A 70 -16.61 36.39 32.39
CA GLY A 70 -17.81 35.57 32.48
C GLY A 70 -17.72 34.11 32.03
N ALA A 71 -17.95 33.22 33.00
CA ALA A 71 -18.52 31.87 32.86
C ALA A 71 -17.57 30.70 32.50
N THR A 72 -17.02 30.10 33.56
CA THR A 72 -16.70 28.68 33.66
C THR A 72 -17.92 27.82 33.36
N ALA A 73 -17.93 27.17 32.20
CA ALA A 73 -18.78 26.02 31.92
C ALA A 73 -17.89 24.77 31.81
N SER A 74 -17.77 24.05 32.93
CA SER A 74 -17.25 22.69 32.95
C SER A 74 -18.22 21.78 32.19
N SER A 75 -18.03 21.67 30.89
CA SER A 75 -18.56 20.56 30.10
C SER A 75 -17.54 19.44 30.16
N SER A 76 -17.77 18.45 31.02
CA SER A 76 -17.20 17.11 30.85
C SER A 76 -17.86 16.46 29.63
N GLY A 77 -17.56 16.99 28.45
CA GLY A 77 -17.67 16.25 27.21
C GLY A 77 -16.48 15.30 27.16
N THR A 78 -16.74 14.00 27.06
CA THR A 78 -15.76 13.06 26.54
C THR A 78 -15.26 13.63 25.21
N GLN A 79 -14.09 14.25 25.22
CA GLN A 79 -13.42 14.68 24.00
C GLN A 79 -12.98 13.39 23.31
N THR A 80 -13.84 12.85 22.47
CA THR A 80 -13.39 11.97 21.39
C THR A 80 -12.46 12.83 20.57
N SER A 81 -11.16 12.55 20.65
CA SER A 81 -10.14 13.29 19.93
C SER A 81 -10.48 13.24 18.44
N LEU A 82 -10.16 14.27 17.66
CA LEU A 82 -10.27 14.17 16.20
C LEU A 82 -9.40 13.01 15.68
N ALA A 83 -8.34 12.64 16.41
CA ALA A 83 -7.54 11.44 16.18
C ALA A 83 -8.27 10.12 16.48
N ASP A 84 -9.33 10.11 17.29
CA ASP A 84 -10.23 8.95 17.45
C ASP A 84 -11.29 8.88 16.34
N THR A 85 -11.59 10.01 15.68
CA THR A 85 -12.61 10.08 14.61
C THR A 85 -11.99 9.83 13.24
N LEU A 86 -10.74 10.26 13.05
CA LEU A 86 -9.89 9.80 11.96
C LEU A 86 -9.36 8.43 12.36
N GLU A 87 -10.16 7.37 12.19
CA GLU A 87 -9.67 5.99 12.29
C GLU A 87 -8.41 5.88 11.43
N LEU A 88 -7.24 5.94 12.06
CA LEU A 88 -5.99 5.62 11.40
C LEU A 88 -6.17 4.17 10.96
N PRO A 89 -6.10 3.88 9.64
CA PRO A 89 -6.35 2.54 9.16
C PRO A 89 -5.41 1.58 9.87
N SER A 90 -6.00 0.52 10.39
CA SER A 90 -5.37 -0.47 11.26
C SER A 90 -3.92 -0.75 10.88
N THR A 91 -3.02 -0.59 11.86
CA THR A 91 -1.61 -1.02 11.78
C THR A 91 -1.43 -2.51 12.06
N THR A 92 -2.52 -3.27 12.20
CA THR A 92 -2.49 -4.70 12.51
C THR A 92 -1.75 -5.46 11.41
N LEU A 93 -0.70 -6.18 11.81
CA LEU A 93 0.07 -7.05 10.93
C LEU A 93 -0.86 -8.05 10.23
N ILE A 94 -0.75 -8.11 8.91
CA ILE A 94 -1.56 -9.01 8.10
C ILE A 94 -1.03 -10.43 8.31
N PRO A 95 -1.85 -11.40 8.74
CA PRO A 95 -1.41 -12.78 8.81
C PRO A 95 -1.24 -13.32 7.39
N VAL A 96 -0.03 -13.77 7.04
CA VAL A 96 0.18 -14.54 5.81
C VAL A 96 -0.57 -15.88 5.97
N PRO A 97 -1.46 -16.26 5.03
CA PRO A 97 -2.16 -17.53 5.11
C PRO A 97 -1.19 -18.70 5.18
N SER A 98 -1.48 -19.68 6.03
CA SER A 98 -0.84 -20.99 5.90
C SER A 98 -1.21 -21.57 4.54
N SER A 99 -0.22 -21.86 3.70
CA SER A 99 -0.52 -22.54 2.45
C SER A 99 -0.96 -23.97 2.76
N GLY A 100 -2.14 -24.37 2.25
CA GLY A 100 -2.55 -25.77 2.22
C GLY A 100 -1.55 -26.66 1.48
N VAL A 101 -0.68 -26.06 0.67
CA VAL A 101 0.49 -26.68 0.04
C VAL A 101 1.74 -26.49 0.91
N PRO A 102 2.41 -27.55 1.36
CA PRO A 102 3.69 -27.44 2.06
C PRO A 102 4.79 -26.80 1.19
N ARG A 103 5.68 -25.99 1.80
CA ARG A 103 6.81 -25.32 1.11
C ARG A 103 7.61 -26.23 0.18
N HIS A 104 7.91 -27.46 0.61
CA HIS A 104 8.71 -28.41 -0.15
C HIS A 104 8.03 -28.94 -1.43
N GLN A 105 6.71 -28.73 -1.57
CA GLN A 105 5.94 -29.09 -2.76
C GLN A 105 5.81 -27.93 -3.75
N MET A 106 6.21 -26.72 -3.36
CA MET A 106 6.25 -25.55 -4.25
C MET A 106 7.48 -25.60 -5.14
N SER A 107 7.44 -24.94 -6.30
CA SER A 107 8.63 -24.73 -7.11
C SER A 107 9.72 -23.98 -6.35
N ALA A 108 10.98 -24.21 -6.73
CA ALA A 108 12.12 -23.50 -6.14
C ALA A 108 11.98 -21.97 -6.29
N ALA A 109 11.38 -21.51 -7.40
CA ALA A 109 11.12 -20.09 -7.62
C ALA A 109 10.11 -19.52 -6.60
N LEU A 110 9.03 -20.25 -6.30
CA LEU A 110 8.04 -19.81 -5.32
C LEU A 110 8.60 -19.86 -3.89
N GLN A 111 9.40 -20.88 -3.56
CA GLN A 111 10.07 -20.95 -2.26
C GLN A 111 11.02 -19.75 -2.05
N GLU A 112 11.79 -19.40 -3.09
CA GLU A 112 12.70 -18.25 -3.05
C GLU A 112 11.94 -16.91 -2.98
N LEU A 113 10.86 -16.74 -3.75
CA LEU A 113 10.01 -15.56 -3.64
C LEU A 113 9.47 -15.41 -2.21
N TRP A 114 8.97 -16.49 -1.64
CA TRP A 114 8.44 -16.49 -0.29
C TRP A 114 9.50 -16.13 0.75
N ARG A 115 10.70 -16.73 0.67
CA ARG A 115 11.82 -16.39 1.56
C ARG A 115 12.12 -14.89 1.53
N ARG A 116 12.11 -14.26 0.35
CA ARG A 116 12.31 -12.81 0.21
C ARG A 116 11.20 -12.00 0.87
N VAL A 117 9.95 -12.44 0.75
CA VAL A 117 8.83 -11.80 1.48
C VAL A 117 9.07 -11.88 2.97
N GLU A 118 9.44 -13.04 3.51
CA GLU A 118 9.73 -13.21 4.93
C GLU A 118 10.88 -12.31 5.40
N GLU A 119 11.95 -12.20 4.60
CA GLU A 119 13.07 -11.30 4.89
C GLU A 119 12.66 -9.83 4.87
N ALA A 120 11.80 -9.45 3.92
CA ALA A 120 11.27 -8.10 3.86
C ALA A 120 10.36 -7.80 5.06
N SER A 121 9.47 -8.72 5.44
CA SER A 121 8.57 -8.57 6.60
C SER A 121 9.32 -8.59 7.94
N ALA A 122 10.45 -9.29 8.01
CA ALA A 122 11.31 -9.26 9.18
C ALA A 122 12.03 -7.91 9.38
N MET A 123 12.01 -7.01 8.40
CA MET A 123 12.47 -5.64 8.58
C MET A 123 11.43 -4.79 9.31
N SER A 124 11.46 -4.81 10.65
CA SER A 124 10.64 -3.90 11.43
C SER A 124 11.02 -2.44 11.16
N PRO A 125 10.05 -1.52 11.07
CA PRO A 125 10.36 -0.09 11.08
C PRO A 125 11.11 0.26 12.39
N PRO A 126 12.04 1.23 12.35
CA PRO A 126 12.68 1.69 13.57
C PRO A 126 11.62 2.19 14.55
N GLU A 127 11.82 1.97 15.85
CA GLU A 127 10.96 2.55 16.87
C GLU A 127 11.29 4.03 17.04
N PHE A 128 10.29 4.81 17.44
CA PHE A 128 10.47 6.19 17.87
C PHE A 128 10.23 6.26 19.37
N ASP A 129 11.28 6.62 20.12
CA ASP A 129 11.29 6.70 21.59
C ASP A 129 11.45 8.14 22.11
N GLY A 130 11.49 9.12 21.20
CA GLY A 130 11.62 10.53 21.53
C GLY A 130 10.29 11.20 21.89
N GLU A 131 10.39 12.45 22.36
CA GLU A 131 9.23 13.34 22.44
C GLU A 131 8.74 13.66 21.02
N PRO A 132 7.43 13.60 20.74
CA PRO A 132 6.89 13.78 19.39
C PRO A 132 6.90 15.24 18.93
N THR A 133 8.00 15.97 19.10
CA THR A 133 8.14 17.33 18.54
C THR A 133 8.49 17.26 17.06
N SER A 134 8.15 18.30 16.31
CA SER A 134 8.49 18.39 14.89
C SER A 134 9.99 18.20 14.61
N GLU A 135 10.85 18.78 15.46
CA GLU A 135 12.32 18.63 15.34
C GLU A 135 12.76 17.17 15.54
N ALA A 136 12.28 16.51 16.61
CA ALA A 136 12.66 15.14 16.94
C ALA A 136 12.15 14.13 15.89
N VAL A 137 10.91 14.28 15.45
CA VAL A 137 10.33 13.41 14.41
C VAL A 137 11.05 13.62 13.06
N THR A 138 11.42 14.86 12.72
CA THR A 138 12.21 15.14 11.50
C THR A 138 13.57 14.44 11.56
N ALA A 139 14.32 14.63 12.64
CA ALA A 139 15.63 14.02 12.80
C ALA A 139 15.55 12.49 12.74
N TRP A 140 14.62 11.88 13.47
CA TRP A 140 14.38 10.43 13.40
C TRP A 140 14.00 9.96 11.99
N THR A 141 13.16 10.74 11.28
CA THR A 141 12.75 10.41 9.93
C THR A 141 13.94 10.39 8.98
N GLU A 142 14.83 11.38 9.08
CA GLU A 142 16.01 11.50 8.21
C GLU A 142 17.08 10.45 8.53
N GLU A 143 17.35 10.22 9.82
CA GLU A 143 18.47 9.38 10.26
C GLU A 143 18.12 7.88 10.31
N HIS A 144 16.86 7.54 10.58
CA HIS A 144 16.45 6.15 10.83
C HIS A 144 15.37 5.67 9.87
N PHE A 145 14.23 6.36 9.84
CA PHE A 145 13.06 5.86 9.10
C PHE A 145 13.25 5.91 7.59
N GLY A 146 13.79 7.00 7.05
CA GLY A 146 14.05 7.17 5.63
C GLY A 146 14.97 6.09 5.05
N PRO A 147 16.15 5.85 5.65
CA PRO A 147 17.02 4.74 5.26
C PRO A 147 16.33 3.37 5.32
N TRP A 148 15.56 3.10 6.38
CA TRP A 148 14.77 1.87 6.50
C TRP A 148 13.72 1.75 5.38
N ALA A 149 12.90 2.78 5.16
CA ALA A 149 11.82 2.79 4.18
C ALA A 149 12.38 2.58 2.76
N GLN A 150 13.50 3.22 2.46
CA GLN A 150 14.22 3.06 1.20
C GLN A 150 14.74 1.62 1.02
N ALA A 151 15.33 1.01 2.05
CA ALA A 151 15.79 -0.37 2.00
C ALA A 151 14.62 -1.37 1.88
N ARG A 152 13.56 -1.18 2.66
CA ARG A 152 12.34 -2.00 2.63
C ARG A 152 11.66 -1.95 1.27
N MET A 153 11.55 -0.77 0.65
CA MET A 153 10.93 -0.62 -0.68
C MET A 153 11.82 -1.19 -1.81
N ASN A 154 13.14 -1.15 -1.67
CA ASN A 154 14.04 -1.85 -2.60
C ASN A 154 13.82 -3.36 -2.57
N MET A 155 13.62 -3.95 -1.39
CA MET A 155 13.27 -5.37 -1.26
C MET A 155 11.88 -5.68 -1.83
N THR A 156 10.87 -4.84 -1.55
CA THR A 156 9.54 -4.98 -2.18
C THR A 156 9.65 -4.96 -3.70
N SER A 157 10.43 -4.05 -4.26
CA SER A 157 10.62 -3.94 -5.72
C SER A 157 11.29 -5.18 -6.30
N ALA A 158 12.24 -5.78 -5.57
CA ALA A 158 12.86 -7.05 -5.97
C ALA A 158 11.88 -8.24 -5.90
N ILE A 159 10.96 -8.25 -4.92
CA ILE A 159 9.87 -9.23 -4.81
C ILE A 159 8.94 -9.11 -6.02
N VAL A 160 8.49 -7.88 -6.35
CA VAL A 160 7.68 -7.59 -7.54
C VAL A 160 8.35 -8.12 -8.81
N GLY A 161 9.63 -7.79 -9.02
CA GLY A 161 10.37 -8.26 -10.20
C GLY A 161 10.59 -9.78 -10.24
N SER A 162 10.65 -10.44 -9.08
CA SER A 162 10.80 -11.90 -9.01
C SER A 162 9.51 -12.64 -9.42
N ALA A 163 8.36 -11.98 -9.30
CA ALA A 163 7.07 -12.55 -9.72
C ALA A 163 6.95 -12.68 -11.26
N ASP A 164 7.80 -12.00 -12.04
CA ASP A 164 7.81 -12.14 -13.50
C ASP A 164 8.31 -13.51 -13.99
N ALA A 165 8.95 -14.29 -13.11
CA ALA A 165 9.44 -15.63 -13.44
C ALA A 165 8.31 -16.67 -13.58
N PHE A 166 7.11 -16.39 -13.06
CA PHE A 166 6.01 -17.35 -13.06
C PHE A 166 5.23 -17.31 -14.37
N THR A 167 4.77 -18.49 -14.80
CA THR A 167 3.94 -18.60 -16.01
C THR A 167 2.57 -17.97 -15.74
N PRO A 168 2.14 -16.95 -16.53
CA PRO A 168 0.85 -16.31 -16.32
C PRO A 168 -0.31 -17.31 -16.33
N GLY A 169 -1.20 -17.20 -15.36
CA GLY A 169 -2.35 -18.10 -15.19
C GLY A 169 -2.06 -19.41 -14.48
N SER A 170 -0.80 -19.71 -14.12
CA SER A 170 -0.49 -20.84 -13.24
C SER A 170 -0.92 -20.56 -11.80
N ALA A 171 -1.19 -21.61 -11.02
CA ALA A 171 -1.53 -21.45 -9.60
C ALA A 171 -0.42 -20.72 -8.83
N GLU A 172 0.86 -21.05 -9.11
CA GLU A 172 2.00 -20.37 -8.49
C GLU A 172 2.09 -18.89 -8.89
N ALA A 173 1.71 -18.51 -10.11
CA ALA A 173 1.60 -17.08 -10.47
C ALA A 173 0.52 -16.37 -9.66
N GLY A 174 -0.59 -17.06 -9.34
CA GLY A 174 -1.62 -16.55 -8.45
C GLY A 174 -1.07 -16.29 -7.03
N VAL A 175 -0.39 -17.28 -6.46
CA VAL A 175 0.25 -17.15 -5.13
C VAL A 175 1.35 -16.09 -5.13
N ALA A 176 2.17 -16.01 -6.18
CA ALA A 176 3.16 -14.95 -6.34
C ALA A 176 2.51 -13.56 -6.35
N GLY A 177 1.37 -13.39 -7.02
CA GLY A 177 0.58 -12.16 -6.96
C GLY A 177 0.12 -11.81 -5.54
N ALA A 178 -0.29 -12.81 -4.75
CA ALA A 178 -0.67 -12.61 -3.35
C ALA A 178 0.51 -12.14 -2.49
N LEU A 179 1.68 -12.77 -2.65
CA LEU A 179 2.92 -12.43 -1.95
C LEU A 179 3.43 -11.03 -2.30
N VAL A 180 3.29 -10.62 -3.56
CA VAL A 180 3.55 -9.25 -4.01
C VAL A 180 2.58 -8.27 -3.36
N GLY A 181 1.26 -8.56 -3.40
CA GLY A 181 0.23 -7.73 -2.78
C GLY A 181 0.51 -7.50 -1.30
N TYR A 182 0.80 -8.58 -0.58
CA TYR A 182 1.17 -8.56 0.84
C TYR A 182 2.39 -7.69 1.11
N SER A 183 3.47 -7.84 0.33
CA SER A 183 4.71 -7.10 0.56
C SER A 183 4.57 -5.59 0.33
N LEU A 184 3.71 -5.20 -0.61
CA LEU A 184 3.38 -3.80 -0.91
C LEU A 184 2.46 -3.22 0.17
N GLU A 185 1.44 -3.97 0.57
CA GLU A 185 0.48 -3.56 1.59
C GLU A 185 1.15 -3.37 2.95
N GLU A 186 1.98 -4.33 3.39
CA GLU A 186 2.72 -4.25 4.65
C GLU A 186 3.65 -3.03 4.68
N PHE A 187 4.33 -2.73 3.56
CA PHE A 187 5.16 -1.51 3.47
C PHE A 187 4.32 -0.25 3.66
N VAL A 188 3.15 -0.18 3.02
CA VAL A 188 2.26 0.96 3.11
C VAL A 188 1.70 1.14 4.53
N ILE A 189 1.32 0.04 5.19
CA ILE A 189 0.87 0.07 6.59
C ILE A 189 1.98 0.62 7.49
N ALA A 190 3.20 0.08 7.38
CA ALA A 190 4.33 0.52 8.18
C ALA A 190 4.73 1.97 7.86
N PHE A 191 4.64 2.37 6.59
CA PHE A 191 4.91 3.75 6.15
C PHE A 191 3.95 4.75 6.79
N ARG A 192 2.67 4.38 6.91
CA ARG A 192 1.64 5.22 7.54
C ARG A 192 1.68 5.21 9.06
N GLY A 193 2.38 4.25 9.66
CA GLY A 193 2.58 4.14 11.09
C GLY A 193 3.69 5.03 11.65
N ALA A 194 4.32 5.88 10.83
CA ALA A 194 5.31 6.84 11.31
C ALA A 194 4.68 7.81 12.34
N PRO A 195 5.43 8.22 13.39
CA PRO A 195 4.94 9.16 14.39
C PRO A 195 4.58 10.50 13.74
N ILE A 196 3.49 11.09 14.23
CA ILE A 196 3.03 12.43 13.83
C ILE A 196 3.52 13.42 14.88
N PRO A 197 4.16 14.54 14.50
CA PRO A 197 4.51 15.61 15.42
C PRO A 197 3.30 16.11 16.20
N GLN A 198 3.47 16.38 17.49
CA GLN A 198 2.45 16.84 18.41
C GLN A 198 1.83 18.16 17.96
N GLU A 199 2.62 19.04 17.32
CA GLU A 199 2.11 20.30 16.79
C GLU A 199 1.13 20.09 15.64
N ILE A 200 1.38 19.08 14.79
CA ILE A 200 0.46 18.67 13.72
C ILE A 200 -0.74 17.93 14.34
N ALA A 201 -0.51 17.01 15.27
CA ALA A 201 -1.57 16.22 15.90
C ALA A 201 -2.55 17.08 16.73
N ALA A 202 -2.07 18.19 17.31
CA ALA A 202 -2.89 19.11 18.10
C ALA A 202 -3.74 20.09 17.25
N ASP A 203 -3.44 20.24 15.96
CA ASP A 203 -4.16 21.09 15.03
C ASP A 203 -4.96 20.23 14.02
N PRO A 204 -6.30 20.18 14.15
CA PRO A 204 -7.16 19.40 13.26
C PRO A 204 -6.97 19.67 11.76
N GLU A 205 -6.76 20.92 11.37
CA GLU A 205 -6.61 21.30 9.95
C GLU A 205 -5.26 20.83 9.40
N LEU A 206 -4.19 21.02 10.19
CA LEU A 206 -2.87 20.51 9.82
C LEU A 206 -2.83 18.99 9.79
N LEU A 207 -3.48 18.32 10.75
CA LEU A 207 -3.59 16.86 10.78
C LEU A 207 -4.31 16.32 9.54
N GLU A 208 -5.39 16.95 9.12
CA GLU A 208 -6.12 16.58 7.90
C GLU A 208 -5.24 16.73 6.65
N VAL A 209 -4.53 17.84 6.51
CA VAL A 209 -3.59 18.08 5.40
C VAL A 209 -2.48 17.02 5.41
N PHE A 210 -1.93 16.71 6.58
CA PHE A 210 -0.88 15.70 6.73
C PHE A 210 -1.36 14.31 6.31
N ILE A 211 -2.52 13.86 6.81
CA ILE A 211 -3.09 12.55 6.47
C ILE A 211 -3.45 12.47 4.98
N THR A 212 -3.96 13.56 4.41
CA THR A 212 -4.27 13.66 2.97
C THR A 212 -3.01 13.50 2.14
N ALA A 213 -1.94 14.22 2.49
CA ALA A 213 -0.65 14.12 1.80
C ALA A 213 -0.05 12.70 1.92
N LEU A 214 -0.09 12.11 3.11
CA LEU A 214 0.39 10.76 3.38
C LEU A 214 -0.41 9.69 2.60
N THR A 215 -1.72 9.87 2.51
CA THR A 215 -2.61 9.00 1.72
C THR A 215 -2.28 9.11 0.24
N ALA A 216 -2.20 10.33 -0.30
CA ALA A 216 -1.86 10.55 -1.70
C ALA A 216 -0.47 10.00 -2.08
N ALA A 217 0.51 10.09 -1.16
CA ALA A 217 1.84 9.54 -1.37
C ALA A 217 1.86 7.99 -1.39
N SER A 218 1.02 7.35 -0.58
CA SER A 218 0.98 5.88 -0.45
C SER A 218 0.01 5.20 -1.42
N GLU A 219 -0.99 5.92 -1.93
CA GLU A 219 -2.03 5.41 -2.84
C GLU A 219 -1.48 4.64 -4.06
N PRO A 220 -0.44 5.10 -4.79
CA PRO A 220 0.06 4.37 -5.95
C PRO A 220 0.61 2.97 -5.61
N ILE A 221 1.10 2.79 -4.39
CA ILE A 221 1.62 1.52 -3.90
C ILE A 221 0.44 0.64 -3.44
N ALA A 222 -0.53 1.21 -2.73
CA ALA A 222 -1.75 0.51 -2.35
C ALA A 222 -2.52 0.00 -3.58
N ARG A 223 -2.63 0.81 -4.64
CA ARG A 223 -3.25 0.41 -5.91
C ARG A 223 -2.53 -0.77 -6.58
N GLN A 224 -1.20 -0.81 -6.48
CA GLN A 224 -0.43 -1.97 -6.95
C GLN A 224 -0.68 -3.21 -6.09
N ALA A 225 -0.80 -3.06 -4.77
CA ALA A 225 -1.15 -4.15 -3.87
C ALA A 225 -2.52 -4.76 -4.22
N GLY A 226 -3.55 -3.91 -4.33
CA GLY A 226 -4.90 -4.32 -4.72
C GLY A 226 -4.93 -4.99 -6.10
N ALA A 227 -4.18 -4.47 -7.08
CA ALA A 227 -4.06 -5.09 -8.40
C ALA A 227 -3.41 -6.48 -8.34
N ALA A 228 -2.36 -6.65 -7.53
CA ALA A 228 -1.66 -7.93 -7.36
C ALA A 228 -2.56 -8.98 -6.69
N TYR A 229 -3.29 -8.59 -5.64
CA TYR A 229 -4.33 -9.42 -5.03
C TYR A 229 -5.45 -9.76 -6.02
N GLY A 230 -5.89 -8.81 -6.84
CA GLY A 230 -6.87 -9.06 -7.90
C GLY A 230 -6.39 -10.06 -8.94
N VAL A 231 -5.10 -10.05 -9.31
CA VAL A 231 -4.50 -11.08 -10.18
C VAL A 231 -4.53 -12.46 -9.50
N CYS A 232 -4.16 -12.53 -8.22
CA CYS A 232 -4.26 -13.76 -7.43
C CYS A 232 -5.68 -14.33 -7.43
N ALA A 233 -6.68 -13.52 -7.04
CA ALA A 233 -8.07 -13.95 -6.95
C ALA A 233 -8.59 -14.47 -8.30
N ARG A 234 -8.36 -13.74 -9.40
CA ARG A 234 -8.78 -14.16 -10.75
C ARG A 234 -8.06 -15.41 -11.25
N THR A 235 -6.81 -15.62 -10.84
CA THR A 235 -6.01 -16.79 -11.26
C THR A 235 -6.45 -18.05 -10.54
N LEU A 236 -6.75 -17.94 -9.24
CA LEU A 236 -7.02 -19.10 -8.39
C LEU A 236 -8.50 -19.48 -8.32
N ALA A 237 -9.43 -18.52 -8.46
CA ALA A 237 -10.87 -18.79 -8.38
C ALA A 237 -11.37 -19.90 -9.33
N PRO A 238 -10.88 -20.04 -10.59
CA PRO A 238 -11.33 -21.10 -11.49
C PRO A 238 -10.88 -22.52 -11.10
N LEU A 239 -9.93 -22.67 -10.17
CA LEU A 239 -9.39 -23.99 -9.80
C LEU A 239 -10.38 -24.84 -8.99
N GLY A 240 -11.44 -24.23 -8.45
CA GLY A 240 -12.49 -24.93 -7.70
C GLY A 240 -12.08 -25.33 -6.28
N GLN A 241 -13.03 -25.95 -5.56
CA GLN A 241 -12.92 -26.26 -4.12
C GLN A 241 -11.92 -27.37 -3.80
N GLU A 242 -11.66 -28.28 -4.74
CA GLU A 242 -10.71 -29.39 -4.57
C GLU A 242 -9.25 -28.94 -4.73
N SER A 243 -9.01 -27.69 -5.11
CA SER A 243 -7.66 -27.14 -5.26
C SER A 243 -7.04 -26.85 -3.89
N PRO A 244 -5.77 -27.23 -3.66
CA PRO A 244 -5.07 -26.88 -2.42
C PRO A 244 -4.76 -25.37 -2.31
N TRP A 245 -5.13 -24.58 -3.34
CA TRP A 245 -4.98 -23.13 -3.39
C TRP A 245 -6.30 -22.37 -3.18
N VAL A 246 -7.40 -23.05 -2.85
CA VAL A 246 -8.72 -22.41 -2.74
C VAL A 246 -8.77 -21.31 -1.67
N GLU A 247 -8.09 -21.52 -0.53
CA GLU A 247 -8.02 -20.53 0.55
C GLU A 247 -7.30 -19.24 0.13
N TRP A 248 -6.32 -19.35 -0.78
CA TRP A 248 -5.61 -18.19 -1.33
C TRP A 248 -6.53 -17.33 -2.20
N ALA A 249 -7.45 -17.93 -2.96
CA ALA A 249 -8.38 -17.15 -3.77
C ALA A 249 -9.29 -16.26 -2.89
N GLN A 250 -9.78 -16.82 -1.78
CA GLN A 250 -10.61 -16.08 -0.81
C GLN A 250 -9.81 -15.01 -0.07
N TYR A 251 -8.62 -15.35 0.41
CA TYR A 251 -7.71 -14.39 1.04
C TYR A 251 -7.41 -13.21 0.12
N CYS A 252 -7.03 -13.48 -1.14
CA CYS A 252 -6.71 -12.43 -2.10
C CYS A 252 -7.93 -11.55 -2.44
N LEU A 253 -9.13 -12.13 -2.53
CA LEU A 253 -10.34 -11.33 -2.73
C LEU A 253 -10.60 -10.41 -1.54
N TYR A 254 -10.53 -10.95 -0.32
CA TYR A 254 -10.73 -10.19 0.91
C TYR A 254 -9.72 -9.04 1.03
N ARG A 255 -8.41 -9.30 0.84
CA ARG A 255 -7.38 -8.25 0.89
C ARG A 255 -7.53 -7.23 -0.22
N ALA A 256 -7.86 -7.63 -1.44
CA ALA A 256 -8.11 -6.68 -2.53
C ALA A 256 -9.24 -5.71 -2.19
N THR A 257 -10.35 -6.22 -1.62
CA THR A 257 -11.48 -5.41 -1.16
C THR A 257 -11.05 -4.47 -0.04
N GLU A 258 -10.35 -4.97 0.99
CA GLU A 258 -9.90 -4.15 2.11
C GLU A 258 -8.98 -3.00 1.65
N VAL A 259 -8.00 -3.29 0.80
CA VAL A 259 -7.11 -2.26 0.23
C VAL A 259 -7.91 -1.22 -0.55
N ASN A 260 -8.87 -1.66 -1.37
CA ASN A 260 -9.69 -0.75 -2.16
C ASN A 260 -10.59 0.13 -1.28
N GLU A 261 -11.16 -0.42 -0.20
CA GLU A 261 -12.00 0.33 0.74
C GLU A 261 -11.18 1.36 1.52
N VAL A 262 -10.04 0.96 2.10
CA VAL A 262 -9.16 1.84 2.89
C VAL A 262 -8.65 3.01 2.06
N TYR A 263 -8.29 2.77 0.79
CA TYR A 263 -7.76 3.79 -0.11
C TYR A 263 -8.81 4.42 -1.04
N ARG A 264 -10.08 4.00 -0.93
CA ARG A 264 -11.18 4.44 -1.81
C ARG A 264 -10.80 4.38 -3.30
N LEU A 265 -10.18 3.27 -3.71
CA LEU A 265 -9.61 3.12 -5.06
C LEU A 265 -10.66 2.83 -6.14
N GLU A 266 -11.93 2.68 -5.76
CA GLU A 266 -13.05 2.45 -6.67
C GLU A 266 -13.48 3.77 -7.34
N GLU A 267 -12.91 4.03 -8.52
CA GLU A 267 -13.47 4.92 -9.56
C GLU A 267 -13.61 4.16 -10.89
#